data_AF-A0A8J5JKX4-F1
#
_entry.id   AF-A0A8J5JKX4-F1
#
_cell.length_a   1.000
_cell.length_b   1.000
_cell.length_c   1.000
_cell.angle_alpha   90.00
_cell.angle_beta   90.00
_cell.angle_gamma   90.00
#
_symmetry.space_group_name_H-M   'P 1'
#
loop_
_entity.id
_entity.type
_entity.pdbx_description
1 polymer ?
#
loop_
_entity_poly.entity_id
_entity_poly.type
_entity_poly.pdbx_seq_one_letter_code
_entity_poly.pdbx_strand_id
1 'polypeptide(L)'
;VRTALARREVVLSAGAVGSPKLLMLSGVGPSQHLQEHHIPVVADVAGVGENFHDHPGVYGLTWIVNKNSAGNILSLVAPSSIKNYLTNGQGPLSVPLGFEAVAWLPSKEGDPLWPQIQFLFSSLPSVFDLGLTLTTAVNLRKDVLPGCEGLKEGSDSYWECYLRHMVSSAIHFAGSCKMGPVNDYYSVVDHNLKYVIRGCLPSQENKDQVLGDVKEIRYKERLLLRNSEKRRIKKKVHHQPKDLPSQRGSHDRHGVRWYDSEEHRG
;
A
#
# COMPACT_ATOMS: atom_id res chain seq x y z
N VAL A 1 -16.91 -0.86 17.46
CA VAL A 1 -15.44 -1.06 17.34
C VAL A 1 -15.13 -2.46 17.83
N ARG A 2 -14.31 -3.22 17.10
CA ARG A 2 -13.76 -4.52 17.56
C ARG A 2 -12.32 -4.28 17.99
N THR A 3 -11.87 -4.91 19.08
CA THR A 3 -10.54 -4.68 19.67
C THR A 3 -9.81 -6.02 19.82
N ALA A 4 -8.51 -6.03 19.53
CA ALA A 4 -7.60 -7.15 19.77
C ALA A 4 -6.39 -6.67 20.58
N LEU A 5 -5.77 -7.57 21.33
CA LEU A 5 -4.58 -7.28 22.16
C LEU A 5 -3.43 -8.18 21.73
N ALA A 6 -2.21 -7.64 21.73
CA ALA A 6 -0.99 -8.40 21.47
C ALA A 6 -0.24 -8.68 22.78
N ARG A 7 0.31 -9.89 22.94
CA ARG A 7 1.09 -10.28 24.14
C ARG A 7 2.51 -9.73 24.17
N ARG A 8 3.08 -9.41 23.00
CA ARG A 8 4.46 -8.95 22.87
C ARG A 8 4.50 -7.58 22.20
N GLU A 9 4.31 -7.55 20.89
CA GLU A 9 4.52 -6.35 20.09
C GLU A 9 3.43 -6.24 19.02
N VAL A 10 3.25 -5.03 18.51
CA VAL A 10 2.42 -4.73 17.34
C VAL A 10 3.35 -4.29 16.22
N VAL A 11 3.30 -5.01 15.09
CA VAL A 11 4.12 -4.71 13.90
C VAL A 11 3.23 -4.02 12.87
N LEU A 12 3.65 -2.85 12.38
CA LEU A 12 2.93 -2.14 11.31
C LEU A 12 3.48 -2.56 9.94
N SER A 13 2.62 -3.20 9.16
CA SER A 13 2.91 -3.64 7.79
C SER A 13 1.96 -3.01 6.77
N ALA A 14 1.59 -1.74 6.98
CA ALA A 14 0.62 -1.02 6.16
C ALA A 14 1.24 -0.25 4.97
N GLY A 15 2.51 -0.55 4.64
CA GLY A 15 3.26 0.08 3.55
C GLY A 15 3.67 1.53 3.81
N ALA A 16 4.37 2.13 2.84
CA ALA A 16 4.93 3.49 2.94
C ALA A 16 3.87 4.62 3.03
N VAL A 17 2.60 4.32 2.74
CA VAL A 17 1.51 5.29 2.90
C VAL A 17 0.70 5.01 4.16
N GLY A 18 0.38 3.74 4.42
CA GLY A 18 -0.50 3.37 5.54
C GLY A 18 0.19 3.39 6.89
N SER A 19 1.46 2.96 6.99
CA SER A 19 2.20 2.92 8.25
C SER A 19 2.38 4.31 8.89
N PRO A 20 2.92 5.35 8.20
CA PRO A 20 3.07 6.67 8.81
C PRO A 20 1.71 7.29 9.18
N LYS A 21 0.67 7.06 8.37
CA LYS A 21 -0.69 7.51 8.68
C LYS A 21 -1.23 6.90 9.97
N LEU A 22 -1.07 5.59 10.16
CA LEU A 22 -1.51 4.91 11.39
C LEU A 22 -0.72 5.39 12.62
N LEU A 23 0.58 5.64 12.47
CA LEU A 23 1.41 6.22 13.54
C LEU A 23 0.90 7.61 13.94
N MET A 24 0.70 8.51 12.98
CA MET A 24 0.20 9.85 13.26
C MET A 24 -1.19 9.83 13.89
N LEU A 25 -2.11 9.00 13.38
CA LEU A 25 -3.44 8.81 13.99
C LEU A 25 -3.38 8.21 15.41
N SER A 26 -2.27 7.56 15.77
CA SER A 26 -2.00 7.02 17.10
C SER A 26 -1.21 7.97 17.99
N GLY A 27 -0.92 9.20 17.53
CA GLY A 27 -0.17 10.20 18.28
C GLY A 27 1.36 10.07 18.19
N VAL A 28 1.89 9.28 17.25
CA VAL A 28 3.33 9.13 17.00
C VAL A 28 3.70 9.81 15.68
N GLY A 29 4.42 10.92 15.74
CA GLY A 29 4.79 11.71 14.56
C GLY A 29 5.18 13.15 14.90
N PRO A 30 5.26 14.06 13.92
CA PRO A 30 5.68 15.43 14.15
C PRO A 30 4.71 16.17 15.10
N SER A 31 5.19 16.57 16.28
CA SER A 31 4.34 17.10 17.36
C SER A 31 3.47 18.28 16.94
N GLN A 32 4.00 19.23 16.16
CA GLN A 32 3.24 20.37 15.66
C GLN A 32 2.09 19.93 14.75
N HIS A 33 2.36 19.04 13.78
CA HIS A 33 1.34 18.53 12.86
C HIS A 33 0.22 17.77 13.62
N LEU A 34 0.59 16.98 14.62
CA LEU A 34 -0.38 16.29 15.47
C LEU A 34 -1.26 17.27 16.24
N GLN A 35 -0.68 18.34 16.79
CA GLN A 35 -1.41 19.39 17.52
C GLN A 35 -2.37 20.16 16.60
N GLU A 36 -1.95 20.51 15.39
CA GLU A 36 -2.81 21.15 14.36
C GLU A 36 -4.06 20.31 14.08
N HIS A 37 -3.91 18.98 14.09
CA HIS A 37 -5.00 18.02 13.88
C HIS A 37 -5.69 17.57 15.19
N HIS A 38 -5.41 18.22 16.32
CA HIS A 38 -6.01 17.92 17.62
C HIS A 38 -5.79 16.46 18.09
N ILE A 39 -4.67 15.86 17.69
CA ILE A 39 -4.26 14.51 18.08
C ILE A 39 -3.31 14.62 19.27
N PRO A 40 -3.56 13.93 20.40
CA PRO A 40 -2.63 13.89 21.52
C PRO A 40 -1.27 13.34 21.09
N VAL A 41 -0.20 14.08 21.39
CA VAL A 41 1.18 13.64 21.10
C VAL A 41 1.58 12.58 22.13
N VAL A 42 1.81 11.36 21.66
CA VAL A 42 2.34 10.22 22.43
C VAL A 42 3.86 10.18 22.30
N ALA A 43 4.37 10.40 21.09
CA ALA A 43 5.80 10.50 20.83
C ALA A 43 6.05 11.48 19.68
N ASP A 44 6.96 12.43 19.90
CA ASP A 44 7.39 13.37 18.87
C ASP A 44 8.49 12.73 18.01
N VAL A 45 8.13 12.36 16.79
CA VAL A 45 9.04 11.70 15.83
C VAL A 45 8.91 12.43 14.50
N ALA A 46 9.75 13.45 14.31
CA ALA A 46 9.72 14.33 13.14
C ALA A 46 9.89 13.59 11.80
N GLY A 47 10.52 12.42 11.78
CA GLY A 47 10.71 11.62 10.57
C GLY A 47 9.47 10.85 10.08
N VAL A 48 8.40 10.74 10.87
CA VAL A 48 7.20 9.97 10.46
C VAL A 48 6.46 10.71 9.36
N GLY A 49 6.32 10.07 8.20
CA GLY A 49 5.68 10.63 7.01
C GLY A 49 6.62 11.42 6.10
N GLU A 50 7.83 11.74 6.58
CA GLU A 50 8.87 12.43 5.82
C GLU A 50 9.68 11.48 4.94
N ASN A 51 10.49 12.03 4.03
CA ASN A 51 11.37 11.23 3.16
C ASN A 51 10.58 10.21 2.29
N PHE A 52 9.34 10.57 1.92
CA PHE A 52 8.51 9.78 1.02
C PHE A 52 9.04 9.90 -0.42
N HIS A 53 9.59 8.81 -0.93
CA HIS A 53 10.15 8.75 -2.28
C HIS A 53 9.41 7.76 -3.15
N ASP A 54 9.43 8.04 -4.45
CA ASP A 54 8.97 7.17 -5.52
C ASP A 54 9.94 7.31 -6.70
N HIS A 55 9.95 6.33 -7.60
CA HIS A 55 10.67 6.47 -8.87
C HIS A 55 9.76 7.16 -9.89
N PRO A 56 10.18 8.26 -10.52
CA PRO A 56 9.46 8.81 -11.67
C PRO A 56 9.59 7.83 -12.84
N GLY A 57 8.46 7.33 -13.33
CA GLY A 57 8.37 6.47 -14.50
C GLY A 57 7.89 7.25 -15.72
N VAL A 58 8.53 7.02 -16.87
CA VAL A 58 8.07 7.57 -18.15
C VAL A 58 7.40 6.45 -18.93
N TYR A 59 6.10 6.61 -19.17
CA TYR A 59 5.31 5.63 -19.90
C TYR A 59 5.03 6.10 -21.33
N GLY A 60 4.59 5.19 -22.20
CA GLY A 60 4.13 5.54 -23.54
C GLY A 60 5.19 5.48 -24.65
N LEU A 61 6.44 5.12 -24.33
CA LEU A 61 7.42 4.76 -25.34
C LEU A 61 6.99 3.41 -25.95
N THR A 62 6.32 3.48 -27.09
CA THR A 62 5.71 2.33 -27.76
C THR A 62 6.19 2.23 -29.19
N TRP A 63 6.30 1.01 -29.71
CA TRP A 63 6.72 0.74 -31.07
C TRP A 63 5.63 -0.05 -31.79
N ILE A 64 5.45 0.25 -33.07
CA ILE A 64 4.58 -0.53 -33.94
C ILE A 64 5.29 -1.86 -34.22
N VAL A 65 4.66 -2.96 -33.79
CA VAL A 65 5.11 -4.32 -34.08
C VAL A 65 4.23 -4.96 -35.15
N ASN A 66 4.72 -6.03 -35.78
CA ASN A 66 3.97 -6.74 -36.81
C ASN A 66 2.63 -7.28 -36.29
N LYS A 67 1.63 -7.32 -37.18
CA LYS A 67 0.31 -7.86 -36.88
C LYS A 67 0.46 -9.32 -36.41
N ASN A 68 -0.19 -9.67 -35.29
CA ASN A 68 -0.11 -10.97 -34.59
C ASN A 68 1.13 -11.20 -33.71
N SER A 69 2.04 -10.24 -33.55
CA SER A 69 3.17 -10.37 -32.62
C SER A 69 2.84 -9.97 -31.19
N ALA A 70 1.69 -9.33 -30.96
CA ALA A 70 1.29 -8.81 -29.65
C ALA A 70 -0.02 -9.47 -29.17
N GLY A 71 -0.10 -9.74 -27.87
CA GLY A 71 -1.31 -10.25 -27.23
C GLY A 71 -2.47 -9.25 -27.35
N ASN A 72 -3.70 -9.74 -27.31
CA ASN A 72 -4.90 -8.92 -27.20
C ASN A 72 -5.83 -9.49 -26.12
N ILE A 73 -6.71 -8.64 -25.57
CA ILE A 73 -7.60 -9.05 -24.48
C ILE A 73 -8.47 -10.26 -24.84
N LEU A 74 -8.92 -10.36 -26.09
CA LEU A 74 -9.77 -11.47 -26.55
C LEU A 74 -9.06 -12.82 -26.46
N SER A 75 -7.75 -12.86 -26.69
CA SER A 75 -6.94 -14.08 -26.56
C SER A 75 -6.75 -14.52 -25.11
N LEU A 76 -6.75 -13.60 -24.14
CA LEU A 76 -6.70 -13.95 -22.71
C LEU A 76 -7.99 -14.60 -22.23
N VAL A 77 -9.13 -14.01 -22.60
CA VAL A 77 -10.46 -14.44 -22.13
C VAL A 77 -11.08 -15.55 -22.99
N ALA A 78 -10.35 -16.04 -23.99
CA ALA A 78 -10.81 -17.15 -24.82
C ALA A 78 -11.05 -18.40 -23.96
N PRO A 79 -12.15 -19.15 -24.18
CA PRO A 79 -12.44 -20.37 -23.41
C PRO A 79 -11.31 -21.41 -23.45
N SER A 80 -10.57 -21.48 -24.56
CA SER A 80 -9.40 -22.35 -24.70
C SER A 80 -8.25 -21.92 -23.79
N SER A 81 -7.98 -20.62 -23.67
CA SER A 81 -6.96 -20.06 -22.77
C SER A 81 -7.32 -20.30 -21.30
N ILE A 82 -8.59 -20.09 -20.94
CA ILE A 82 -9.10 -20.38 -19.59
C ILE A 82 -8.96 -21.87 -19.27
N LYS A 83 -9.40 -22.74 -20.18
CA LYS A 83 -9.29 -24.19 -20.01
C LYS A 83 -7.83 -24.62 -19.83
N ASN A 84 -6.92 -24.15 -20.69
CA ASN A 84 -5.51 -24.53 -20.65
C ASN A 84 -4.83 -24.06 -19.34
N TYR A 85 -5.18 -22.88 -18.85
CA TYR A 85 -4.69 -22.38 -17.58
C TYR A 85 -5.20 -23.23 -16.41
N LEU A 86 -6.49 -23.57 -16.39
CA LEU A 86 -7.08 -24.38 -15.33
C LEU A 86 -6.58 -25.84 -15.32
N THR A 87 -6.32 -26.43 -16.49
CA THR A 87 -5.89 -27.83 -16.57
C THR A 87 -4.38 -28.01 -16.47
N ASN A 88 -3.60 -27.12 -17.10
CA ASN A 88 -2.16 -27.30 -17.27
C ASN A 88 -1.32 -26.19 -16.61
N GLY A 89 -1.95 -25.16 -16.04
CA GLY A 89 -1.25 -23.98 -15.53
C GLY A 89 -0.53 -23.18 -16.63
N GLN A 90 -0.96 -23.34 -17.89
CA GLN A 90 -0.27 -22.80 -19.06
C GLN A 90 -1.15 -21.88 -19.90
N GLY A 91 -0.50 -21.08 -20.73
CA GLY A 91 -1.12 -20.22 -21.72
C GLY A 91 -1.11 -18.75 -21.32
N PRO A 92 -1.80 -17.88 -22.08
CA PRO A 92 -1.71 -16.43 -21.91
C PRO A 92 -2.14 -15.91 -20.52
N LEU A 93 -2.93 -16.68 -19.76
CA LEU A 93 -3.31 -16.31 -18.39
C LEU A 93 -2.22 -16.59 -17.35
N SER A 94 -1.17 -17.35 -17.70
CA SER A 94 -0.02 -17.56 -16.81
C SER A 94 1.05 -16.48 -16.93
N VAL A 95 0.94 -15.57 -17.91
CA VAL A 95 1.87 -14.44 -18.03
C VAL A 95 1.46 -13.30 -17.09
N PRO A 96 2.41 -12.55 -16.51
CA PRO A 96 2.11 -11.54 -15.49
C PRO A 96 1.42 -10.26 -16.00
N LEU A 97 0.99 -10.19 -17.26
CA LEU A 97 0.24 -9.07 -17.87
C LEU A 97 0.80 -7.67 -17.57
N GLY A 98 2.10 -7.58 -17.35
CA GLY A 98 2.80 -6.36 -16.96
C GLY A 98 4.18 -6.33 -17.60
N PHE A 99 5.19 -6.08 -16.79
CA PHE A 99 6.58 -6.07 -17.26
C PHE A 99 7.18 -7.46 -17.22
N GLU A 100 7.68 -7.93 -18.36
CA GLU A 100 8.23 -9.29 -18.54
C GLU A 100 9.75 -9.30 -18.56
N ALA A 101 10.37 -8.16 -18.86
CA ALA A 101 11.81 -7.99 -18.76
C ALA A 101 12.14 -6.62 -18.16
N VAL A 102 13.29 -6.57 -17.48
CA VAL A 102 13.81 -5.36 -16.85
C VAL A 102 15.27 -5.23 -17.22
N ALA A 103 15.70 -4.03 -17.61
CA ALA A 103 17.10 -3.69 -17.78
C ALA A 103 17.47 -2.49 -16.92
N TRP A 104 18.70 -2.50 -16.41
CA TRP A 104 19.28 -1.44 -15.60
C TRP A 104 20.50 -0.91 -16.31
N LEU A 105 20.54 0.40 -16.57
CA LEU A 105 21.64 1.04 -17.27
C LEU A 105 22.16 2.25 -16.48
N PRO A 106 23.49 2.46 -16.46
CA PRO A 106 24.04 3.72 -15.99
C PRO A 106 23.73 4.82 -17.01
N SER A 107 23.48 6.03 -16.53
CA SER A 107 23.43 7.21 -17.39
C SER A 107 24.86 7.69 -17.68
N LYS A 108 25.04 8.43 -18.79
CA LYS A 108 26.36 8.96 -19.19
C LYS A 108 26.97 9.89 -18.14
N GLU A 109 26.12 10.61 -17.42
CA GLU A 109 26.52 11.58 -16.38
C GLU A 109 26.45 10.99 -14.96
N GLY A 110 25.98 9.75 -14.83
CA GLY A 110 25.78 9.06 -13.57
C GLY A 110 27.01 8.29 -13.10
N ASP A 111 26.93 7.79 -11.88
CA ASP A 111 27.91 6.84 -11.35
C ASP A 111 27.83 5.52 -12.13
N PRO A 112 28.93 5.06 -12.76
CA PRO A 112 28.92 3.82 -13.54
C PRO A 112 28.68 2.55 -12.70
N LEU A 113 28.88 2.60 -11.39
CA LEU A 113 28.66 1.46 -10.48
C LEU A 113 27.19 1.31 -10.06
N TRP A 114 26.38 2.36 -10.23
CA TRP A 114 24.98 2.38 -9.81
C TRP A 114 24.09 2.66 -11.02
N PRO A 115 23.16 1.79 -11.40
CA PRO A 115 22.28 2.10 -12.52
C PRO A 115 21.28 3.21 -12.15
N GLN A 116 21.20 4.27 -12.96
CA GLN A 116 20.22 5.34 -12.76
C GLN A 116 18.96 5.17 -13.61
N ILE A 117 19.04 4.39 -14.70
CA ILE A 117 17.94 4.22 -15.65
C ILE A 117 17.45 2.78 -15.60
N GLN A 118 16.14 2.63 -15.40
CA GLN A 118 15.44 1.35 -15.46
C GLN A 118 14.55 1.30 -16.70
N PHE A 119 14.72 0.30 -17.55
CA PHE A 119 13.80 -0.01 -18.62
C PHE A 119 12.90 -1.17 -18.21
N LEU A 120 11.60 -0.97 -18.37
CA LEU A 120 10.58 -1.95 -18.12
C LEU A 120 9.96 -2.35 -19.47
N PHE A 121 10.16 -3.60 -19.87
CA PHE A 121 9.65 -4.10 -21.14
C PHE A 121 8.30 -4.79 -20.90
N SER A 122 7.27 -4.25 -21.53
CA SER A 122 5.94 -4.83 -21.56
C SER A 122 5.66 -5.42 -22.94
N SER A 123 5.23 -6.68 -22.99
CA SER A 123 4.74 -7.32 -24.22
C SER A 123 3.31 -6.92 -24.55
N LEU A 124 2.63 -6.25 -23.62
CA LEU A 124 1.27 -5.76 -23.82
C LEU A 124 1.29 -4.45 -24.61
N PRO A 125 0.65 -4.42 -25.79
CA PRO A 125 0.49 -3.17 -26.52
C PRO A 125 -0.43 -2.21 -25.75
N SER A 126 -0.22 -0.90 -25.91
CA SER A 126 -1.07 0.13 -25.27
C SER A 126 -2.55 0.08 -25.72
N VAL A 127 -2.84 -0.63 -26.82
CA VAL A 127 -4.17 -0.89 -27.38
C VAL A 127 -4.67 -2.31 -27.07
N PHE A 128 -4.03 -3.02 -26.13
CA PHE A 128 -4.34 -4.40 -25.76
C PHE A 128 -5.83 -4.64 -25.47
N ASP A 129 -6.48 -3.65 -24.84
CA ASP A 129 -7.88 -3.61 -24.45
C ASP A 129 -8.74 -2.78 -25.42
N LEU A 130 -8.35 -2.72 -26.70
CA LEU A 130 -8.96 -1.89 -27.73
C LEU A 130 -8.85 -0.37 -27.45
N GLY A 131 -7.92 0.03 -26.57
CA GLY A 131 -7.68 1.43 -26.20
C GLY A 131 -8.68 1.98 -25.19
N LEU A 132 -9.40 1.11 -24.47
CA LEU A 132 -10.45 1.52 -23.52
C LEU A 132 -9.90 2.05 -22.20
N THR A 133 -8.88 1.42 -21.63
CA THR A 133 -8.34 1.72 -20.30
C THR A 133 -6.85 2.03 -20.33
N LEU A 134 -6.03 1.21 -21.01
CA LEU A 134 -4.57 1.35 -20.95
C LEU A 134 -4.07 2.61 -21.65
N THR A 135 -4.62 2.95 -22.82
CA THR A 135 -4.26 4.18 -23.54
C THR A 135 -4.50 5.43 -22.68
N THR A 136 -5.62 5.48 -21.97
CA THR A 136 -5.94 6.57 -21.03
C THR A 136 -5.04 6.54 -19.79
N ALA A 137 -4.80 5.36 -19.21
CA ALA A 137 -4.00 5.20 -18.00
C ALA A 137 -2.54 5.65 -18.19
N VAL A 138 -1.96 5.44 -19.38
CA VAL A 138 -0.60 5.89 -19.70
C VAL A 138 -0.56 7.26 -20.40
N ASN A 139 -1.68 7.98 -20.44
CA ASN A 139 -1.81 9.29 -21.10
C ASN A 139 -1.34 9.29 -22.57
N LEU A 140 -1.53 8.18 -23.27
CA LEU A 140 -1.09 8.05 -24.66
C LEU A 140 -2.03 8.83 -25.58
N ARG A 141 -1.50 9.90 -26.19
CA ARG A 141 -2.25 10.77 -27.10
C ARG A 141 -1.99 10.42 -28.56
N LYS A 142 -3.01 10.64 -29.41
CA LYS A 142 -2.89 10.54 -30.87
C LYS A 142 -2.29 11.78 -31.50
N ASP A 143 -2.48 12.92 -30.86
CA ASP A 143 -2.00 14.23 -31.31
C ASP A 143 -0.69 14.60 -30.60
N VAL A 144 0.03 15.59 -31.15
CA VAL A 144 1.23 16.17 -30.53
C VAL A 144 0.89 16.64 -29.12
N LEU A 145 1.79 16.37 -28.16
CA LEU A 145 1.61 16.80 -26.78
C LEU A 145 1.52 18.35 -26.73
N PRO A 146 0.49 18.94 -26.10
CA PRO A 146 0.40 20.38 -25.85
C PRO A 146 1.70 21.00 -25.35
N GLY A 147 2.11 22.11 -25.97
CA GLY A 147 3.38 22.79 -25.68
C GLY A 147 4.60 22.19 -26.36
N CYS A 148 4.47 21.03 -27.02
CA CYS A 148 5.54 20.43 -27.82
C CYS A 148 5.34 20.68 -29.33
N GLU A 149 4.38 21.51 -29.73
CA GLU A 149 4.10 21.83 -31.14
C GLU A 149 5.29 22.56 -31.77
N GLY A 150 5.67 22.14 -32.99
CA GLY A 150 6.79 22.73 -33.72
C GLY A 150 8.18 22.29 -33.24
N LEU A 151 8.28 21.49 -32.18
CA LEU A 151 9.52 20.81 -31.84
C LEU A 151 9.80 19.70 -32.85
N LYS A 152 11.07 19.57 -33.26
CA LYS A 152 11.50 18.49 -34.15
C LYS A 152 11.42 17.17 -33.39
N GLU A 153 10.64 16.22 -33.90
CA GLU A 153 10.57 14.87 -33.32
C GLU A 153 11.97 14.27 -33.12
N GLY A 154 12.18 13.70 -31.93
CA GLY A 154 13.45 13.08 -31.56
C GLY A 154 14.57 14.04 -31.14
N SER A 155 14.36 15.36 -31.13
CA SER A 155 15.34 16.30 -30.55
C SER A 155 15.33 16.26 -29.02
N ASP A 156 16.42 16.73 -28.40
CA ASP A 156 16.51 16.86 -26.93
C ASP A 156 15.38 17.74 -26.37
N SER A 157 15.03 18.83 -27.07
CA SER A 157 13.92 19.70 -26.69
C SER A 157 12.56 19.00 -26.77
N TYR A 158 12.34 18.15 -27.79
CA TYR A 158 11.13 17.34 -27.89
C TYR A 158 11.08 16.33 -26.74
N TRP A 159 12.18 15.62 -26.46
CA TRP A 159 12.22 14.65 -25.37
C TRP A 159 12.05 15.29 -23.99
N GLU A 160 12.63 16.47 -23.74
CA GLU A 160 12.38 17.21 -22.52
C GLU A 160 10.88 17.54 -22.36
N CYS A 161 10.25 18.03 -23.42
CA CYS A 161 8.81 18.32 -23.42
C CYS A 161 7.98 17.05 -23.22
N TYR A 162 8.36 15.94 -23.87
CA TYR A 162 7.71 14.64 -23.73
C TYR A 162 7.78 14.12 -22.29
N LEU A 163 8.98 14.13 -21.70
CA LEU A 163 9.21 13.65 -20.32
C LEU A 163 8.34 14.42 -19.32
N ARG A 164 8.23 15.75 -19.44
CA ARG A 164 7.41 16.58 -18.56
C ARG A 164 5.92 16.24 -18.61
N HIS A 165 5.43 15.72 -19.73
CA HIS A 165 4.02 15.36 -19.93
C HIS A 165 3.69 13.89 -19.62
N MET A 166 4.69 13.02 -19.75
CA MET A 166 4.51 11.56 -19.68
C MET A 166 5.08 10.94 -18.41
N VAL A 167 5.80 11.70 -17.58
CA VAL A 167 6.20 11.29 -16.24
C VAL A 167 4.97 11.01 -15.39
N SER A 168 4.96 9.84 -14.78
CA SER A 168 4.01 9.41 -13.76
C SER A 168 4.74 8.65 -12.65
N SER A 169 3.99 8.26 -11.63
CA SER A 169 4.49 7.45 -10.53
C SER A 169 4.79 6.03 -10.99
N ALA A 170 5.95 5.49 -10.62
CA ALA A 170 6.25 4.07 -10.77
C ALA A 170 5.65 3.20 -9.66
N ILE A 171 4.86 3.81 -8.75
CA ILE A 171 4.17 3.20 -7.62
C ILE A 171 5.10 2.37 -6.71
N HIS A 172 6.35 2.81 -6.57
CA HIS A 172 7.40 2.20 -5.75
C HIS A 172 7.68 3.06 -4.51
N PHE A 173 6.63 3.32 -3.74
CA PHE A 173 6.69 4.19 -2.57
C PHE A 173 7.57 3.63 -1.45
N ALA A 174 8.47 4.46 -0.93
CA ALA A 174 9.37 4.11 0.16
C ALA A 174 9.74 5.31 1.04
N GLY A 175 10.43 5.03 2.16
CA GLY A 175 11.16 6.04 2.94
C GLY A 175 10.37 6.78 4.02
N SER A 176 9.04 6.72 4.00
CA SER A 176 8.13 7.41 4.94
C SER A 176 8.31 7.07 6.44
N CYS A 177 8.98 5.96 6.72
CA CYS A 177 9.35 5.50 8.06
C CYS A 177 10.83 5.06 8.02
N LYS A 178 11.72 6.02 7.76
CA LYS A 178 13.15 5.79 7.53
C LYS A 178 13.80 5.00 8.68
N MET A 179 14.56 3.96 8.33
CA MET A 179 15.49 3.29 9.25
C MET A 179 16.78 4.09 9.35
N GLY A 180 17.30 4.25 10.56
CA GLY A 180 18.62 4.84 10.74
C GLY A 180 19.09 4.77 12.18
N PRO A 181 20.25 5.37 12.48
CA PRO A 181 20.84 5.28 13.80
C PRO A 181 19.98 6.06 14.82
N VAL A 182 20.01 5.59 16.07
CA VAL A 182 19.21 6.15 17.18
C VAL A 182 19.55 7.62 17.49
N ASN A 183 20.59 8.18 16.88
CA ASN A 183 20.99 9.59 16.95
C ASN A 183 20.60 10.45 15.71
N ASP A 184 20.20 9.88 14.58
CA ASP A 184 19.65 10.63 13.43
C ASP A 184 18.21 11.11 13.69
N TYR A 185 18.01 12.42 13.83
CA TYR A 185 16.73 13.02 14.21
C TYR A 185 15.53 12.61 13.34
N TYR A 186 15.77 12.28 12.07
CA TYR A 186 14.73 11.86 11.13
C TYR A 186 14.53 10.34 11.05
N SER A 187 15.26 9.55 11.86
CA SER A 187 15.06 8.11 11.92
C SER A 187 13.79 7.76 12.69
N VAL A 188 12.93 6.96 12.06
CA VAL A 188 11.68 6.46 12.65
C VAL A 188 11.88 5.10 13.31
N VAL A 189 12.74 4.26 12.72
CA VAL A 189 13.07 2.92 13.26
C VAL A 189 14.57 2.70 13.34
N ASP A 190 14.98 1.84 14.27
CA ASP A 190 16.37 1.41 14.44
C ASP A 190 16.73 0.20 13.54
N HIS A 191 17.96 -0.29 13.65
CA HIS A 191 18.45 -1.46 12.90
C HIS A 191 17.71 -2.77 13.21
N ASN A 192 16.92 -2.82 14.29
CA ASN A 192 16.06 -3.95 14.64
C ASN A 192 14.59 -3.71 14.24
N LEU A 193 14.33 -2.67 13.44
CA LEU A 193 13.00 -2.22 13.02
C LEU A 193 12.09 -1.83 14.19
N LYS A 194 12.67 -1.45 15.33
CA LYS A 194 11.92 -0.93 16.48
C LYS A 194 11.84 0.58 16.39
N TYR A 195 10.70 1.14 16.77
CA TYR A 195 10.49 2.59 16.74
C TYR A 195 11.49 3.33 17.63
N VAL A 196 12.10 4.36 17.07
CA VAL A 196 12.98 5.27 17.80
C VAL A 196 12.12 6.33 18.46
N ILE A 197 11.70 6.08 19.70
CA ILE A 197 10.97 7.06 20.50
C ILE A 197 11.99 8.03 21.12
N ARG A 198 12.12 9.25 20.58
CA ARG A 198 12.91 10.31 21.21
C ARG A 198 12.02 11.12 22.14
N GLY A 199 12.48 11.33 23.38
CA GLY A 199 11.72 12.05 24.42
C GLY A 199 11.45 11.24 25.69
N CYS A 200 11.80 9.96 25.74
CA CYS A 200 11.89 9.21 26.99
C CYS A 200 13.29 8.60 27.11
N LEU A 201 14.25 9.37 27.65
CA LEU A 201 15.42 8.76 28.28
C LEU A 201 14.91 7.82 29.38
N PRO A 202 15.28 6.53 29.38
CA PRO A 202 14.87 5.62 30.43
C PRO A 202 15.79 5.85 31.64
N SER A 203 15.31 6.59 32.65
CA SER A 203 15.40 6.00 33.98
C SER A 203 14.55 4.74 33.95
N GLN A 204 14.94 3.69 34.68
CA GLN A 204 14.21 2.41 34.69
C GLN A 204 12.70 2.59 34.98
N GLU A 205 12.31 3.68 35.64
CA GLU A 205 10.93 4.11 35.91
C GLU A 205 10.11 4.50 34.65
N ASN A 206 10.74 5.02 33.59
CA ASN A 206 10.02 5.54 32.42
C ASN A 206 9.55 4.47 31.42
N LYS A 207 10.03 3.23 31.50
CA LYS A 207 9.47 2.13 30.69
C LYS A 207 8.06 1.75 31.14
N ASP A 208 7.80 1.79 32.45
CA ASP A 208 6.48 1.55 33.02
C ASP A 208 5.54 2.75 32.79
N GLN A 209 6.11 3.96 32.68
CA GLN A 209 5.37 5.19 32.33
C GLN A 209 4.91 5.19 30.87
N VAL A 210 5.74 4.83 29.88
CA VAL A 210 5.31 4.72 28.47
C VAL A 210 4.26 3.61 28.28
N LEU A 211 4.38 2.50 29.01
CA LEU A 211 3.33 1.47 29.09
C LEU A 211 2.08 1.95 29.85
N GLY A 212 2.24 2.94 30.74
CA GLY A 212 1.18 3.67 31.43
C GLY A 212 0.45 4.68 30.54
N ASP A 213 1.16 5.38 29.66
CA ASP A 213 0.59 6.41 28.78
C ASP A 213 -0.25 5.76 27.66
N VAL A 214 0.14 4.57 27.20
CA VAL A 214 -0.72 3.69 26.38
C VAL A 214 -1.99 3.27 27.14
N LYS A 215 -1.98 3.19 28.48
CA LYS A 215 -3.20 3.00 29.29
C LYS A 215 -4.01 4.29 29.45
N GLU A 216 -3.43 5.47 29.26
CA GLU A 216 -4.15 6.76 29.36
C GLU A 216 -4.90 7.12 28.06
N ILE A 217 -4.37 6.74 26.89
CA ILE A 217 -5.14 6.68 25.63
C ILE A 217 -6.45 5.89 25.83
N ARG A 218 -6.38 4.82 26.64
CA ARG A 218 -7.50 3.95 27.05
C ARG A 218 -8.52 4.63 27.99
N TYR A 219 -8.21 5.79 28.58
CA TYR A 219 -9.11 6.51 29.50
C TYR A 219 -9.92 7.59 28.79
N LYS A 220 -9.31 8.34 27.85
CA LYS A 220 -10.03 9.34 27.03
C LYS A 220 -11.08 8.71 26.12
N GLU A 221 -10.84 7.49 25.61
CA GLU A 221 -11.87 6.72 24.88
C GLU A 221 -13.06 6.28 25.76
N ARG A 222 -12.84 5.97 27.05
CA ARG A 222 -13.91 5.54 27.98
C ARG A 222 -14.93 6.64 28.29
N LEU A 223 -14.51 7.90 28.34
CA LEU A 223 -15.38 9.06 28.58
C LEU A 223 -16.26 9.38 27.37
N LEU A 224 -15.75 9.20 26.16
CA LEU A 224 -16.52 9.34 24.92
C LEU A 224 -17.56 8.19 24.77
N LEU A 225 -17.22 6.99 25.23
CA LEU A 225 -18.09 5.81 25.15
C LEU A 225 -19.30 5.86 26.10
N ARG A 226 -19.15 6.33 27.35
CA ARG A 226 -20.28 6.46 28.32
C ARG A 226 -21.39 7.41 27.83
N ASN A 227 -21.04 8.43 27.06
CA ASN A 227 -22.01 9.37 26.50
C ASN A 227 -22.72 8.80 25.25
N SER A 228 -22.10 7.85 24.54
CA SER A 228 -22.67 7.20 23.37
C SER A 228 -23.67 6.08 23.71
N GLU A 229 -23.42 5.30 24.77
CA GLU A 229 -24.30 4.19 25.19
C GLU A 229 -25.65 4.68 25.75
N LYS A 230 -25.65 5.79 26.50
CA LYS A 230 -26.89 6.44 26.97
C LYS A 230 -27.82 6.87 25.83
N ARG A 231 -27.27 7.28 24.68
CA ARG A 231 -28.05 7.67 23.48
C ARG A 231 -28.59 6.46 22.72
N ARG A 232 -27.92 5.32 22.77
CA ARG A 232 -28.28 4.09 22.03
C ARG A 232 -29.36 3.25 22.75
N ILE A 233 -29.37 3.25 24.08
CA ILE A 233 -30.40 2.59 24.88
C ILE A 233 -31.77 3.28 24.72
N LYS A 234 -31.82 4.62 24.64
CA LYS A 234 -33.06 5.36 24.36
C LYS A 234 -33.70 5.03 22.99
N LYS A 235 -32.91 4.71 21.96
CA LYS A 235 -33.43 4.38 20.61
C LYS A 235 -33.94 2.94 20.47
N LYS A 236 -33.45 1.98 21.28
CA LYS A 236 -33.85 0.56 21.17
C LYS A 236 -35.19 0.22 21.84
N VAL A 237 -35.68 1.05 22.75
CA VAL A 237 -36.93 0.78 23.50
C VAL A 237 -38.19 1.06 22.66
N HIS A 238 -38.09 1.58 21.43
CA HIS A 238 -39.27 2.02 20.67
C HIS A 238 -39.68 1.19 19.44
N HIS A 239 -38.95 0.16 19.02
CA HIS A 239 -39.34 -0.64 17.84
C HIS A 239 -39.13 -2.15 18.01
N GLN A 240 -40.17 -2.86 18.46
CA GLN A 240 -40.45 -4.26 18.09
C GLN A 240 -41.97 -4.47 18.02
N PRO A 241 -42.54 -4.97 16.90
CA PRO A 241 -43.89 -5.52 16.86
C PRO A 241 -43.90 -6.96 17.38
N LYS A 242 -44.97 -7.33 18.10
CA LYS A 242 -45.28 -8.68 18.55
C LYS A 242 -45.84 -9.51 17.38
N ASP A 243 -45.47 -10.78 17.27
CA ASP A 243 -46.40 -11.93 17.19
C ASP A 243 -45.65 -13.28 16.96
N LEU A 244 -46.17 -14.33 17.60
CA LEU A 244 -45.83 -15.77 17.62
C LEU A 244 -47.16 -16.53 17.28
N PRO A 245 -47.26 -17.86 17.00
CA PRO A 245 -46.46 -18.94 17.62
C PRO A 245 -46.21 -20.27 16.83
N SER A 246 -45.27 -21.05 17.42
CA SER A 246 -45.19 -22.52 17.59
C SER A 246 -45.09 -23.49 16.39
N GLN A 247 -44.10 -24.41 16.44
CA GLN A 247 -44.29 -25.88 16.45
C GLN A 247 -42.96 -26.62 16.74
N ARG A 248 -43.09 -27.84 17.27
CA ARG A 248 -42.07 -28.74 17.87
C ARG A 248 -41.24 -29.50 16.82
N GLY A 249 -40.08 -30.03 17.21
CA GLY A 249 -39.42 -31.11 16.47
C GLY A 249 -37.98 -31.44 16.89
N SER A 250 -37.76 -32.70 17.28
CA SER A 250 -36.58 -33.38 17.80
C SER A 250 -35.37 -33.58 16.85
N HIS A 251 -34.22 -33.89 17.48
CA HIS A 251 -33.12 -34.82 17.10
C HIS A 251 -31.69 -34.27 16.90
N ASP A 252 -30.86 -34.54 17.92
CA ASP A 252 -29.59 -35.28 17.95
C ASP A 252 -28.42 -35.04 16.95
N ARG A 253 -27.26 -34.81 17.58
CA ARG A 253 -25.87 -35.26 17.31
C ARG A 253 -25.17 -34.88 15.99
N HIS A 254 -24.06 -34.14 16.10
CA HIS A 254 -22.69 -34.70 16.19
C HIS A 254 -21.66 -33.55 16.11
N GLY A 255 -20.75 -33.50 17.08
CA GLY A 255 -19.54 -32.66 17.03
C GLY A 255 -18.33 -33.45 16.54
N VAL A 256 -17.37 -32.75 15.91
CA VAL A 256 -16.02 -33.26 15.64
C VAL A 256 -15.00 -32.16 15.92
N ARG A 257 -13.94 -32.56 16.64
CA ARG A 257 -12.76 -31.80 17.09
C ARG A 257 -11.69 -31.70 16.00
N TRP A 258 -10.86 -30.66 16.15
CA TRP A 258 -9.60 -30.42 15.43
C TRP A 258 -8.46 -31.31 15.95
N TYR A 259 -7.57 -31.74 15.05
CA TYR A 259 -6.28 -32.38 15.36
C TYR A 259 -5.15 -31.45 14.92
N ASP A 260 -4.14 -31.35 15.80
CA ASP A 260 -2.87 -30.66 15.64
C ASP A 260 -1.79 -31.75 15.69
N SER A 261 -0.75 -31.70 14.85
CA SER A 261 0.46 -32.49 15.05
C SER A 261 1.67 -31.89 14.36
N GLU A 262 2.66 -31.55 15.17
CA GLU A 262 4.04 -31.23 14.83
C GLU A 262 4.82 -32.43 14.27
N GLU A 263 5.93 -32.10 13.59
CA GLU A 263 7.24 -32.76 13.59
C GLU A 263 7.36 -34.17 12.96
N HIS A 264 8.26 -34.32 11.97
CA HIS A 264 9.38 -35.26 12.06
C HIS A 264 10.46 -34.98 11.02
N ARG A 265 11.70 -35.10 11.50
CA ARG A 265 12.96 -35.19 10.77
C ARG A 265 13.04 -36.48 9.97
N GLY A 266 13.82 -36.44 8.89
CA GLY A 266 14.32 -37.57 8.11
C GLY A 266 15.37 -37.07 7.13
#